data_AF-A0A183F225-F1
#
_entry.id   AF-A0A183F225-F1
#
_cell.length_a   1.000
_cell.length_b   1.000
_cell.length_c   1.000
_cell.angle_alpha   90.00
_cell.angle_beta   90.00
_cell.angle_gamma   90.00
#
_symmetry.space_group_name_H-M   'P 1'
#
loop_
_entity.id
_entity.type
_entity.pdbx_description
1 polymer ?
#
loop_
_entity_poly.entity_id
_entity_poly.type
_entity_poly.pdbx_seq_one_letter_code
_entity_poly.pdbx_strand_id
1 'polypeptide(L)'
;MVEFLFIDQLAEIRKTTFAKMVCANSLYAQKIQPNVFLMPDDLTNAPTSCSELPDADLFLWLEREYCIVDHRVINRGKTKRITPCVTCTCTSEGPECHSIVIDRCDRLLEEFLVVDVAKDPVCVIQCSQLVKKRLAATYKS
;
A
#
# COMPACT_ATOMS: atom_id res chain seq x y z
N MET A 1 19.43 -6.06 6.08
CA MET A 1 18.61 -7.07 5.36
C MET A 1 17.11 -6.79 5.45
N VAL A 2 16.60 -6.12 6.50
CA VAL A 2 15.18 -5.74 6.64
C VAL A 2 14.83 -4.42 5.91
N GLU A 3 15.82 -3.61 5.53
CA GLU A 3 15.61 -2.30 4.87
C GLU A 3 15.18 -2.36 3.39
N PHE A 4 15.12 -3.55 2.77
CA PHE A 4 14.79 -3.71 1.35
C PHE A 4 13.42 -4.37 1.08
N LEU A 5 12.62 -4.60 2.12
CA LEU A 5 11.32 -5.29 2.02
C LEU A 5 10.19 -4.35 2.43
N PHE A 6 9.21 -4.15 1.54
CA PHE A 6 7.99 -3.41 1.86
C PHE A 6 7.21 -4.11 2.96
N ILE A 7 6.39 -3.36 3.71
CA ILE A 7 5.61 -3.88 4.83
C ILE A 7 4.79 -5.11 4.42
N ASP A 8 4.17 -5.08 3.25
CA ASP A 8 3.35 -6.17 2.73
C ASP A 8 4.20 -7.40 2.34
N GLN A 9 5.34 -7.18 1.68
CA GLN A 9 6.28 -8.26 1.37
C GLN A 9 6.86 -8.90 2.64
N LEU A 10 7.20 -8.09 3.64
CA LEU A 10 7.66 -8.57 4.93
C LEU A 10 6.58 -9.38 5.67
N ALA A 11 5.31 -8.97 5.54
CA ALA A 11 4.18 -9.71 6.09
C ALA A 11 4.05 -11.10 5.44
N GLU A 12 4.18 -11.19 4.11
CA GLU A 12 4.16 -12.48 3.41
C GLU A 12 5.36 -13.36 3.76
N ILE A 13 6.57 -12.80 3.94
CA ILE A 13 7.72 -13.58 4.44
C ILE A 13 7.43 -14.12 5.84
N ARG A 14 6.92 -13.29 6.76
CA ARG A 14 6.64 -13.69 8.15
C ARG A 14 5.56 -14.77 8.28
N LYS A 15 4.66 -14.86 7.30
CA LYS A 15 3.62 -15.88 7.21
C LYS A 15 4.17 -17.25 6.82
N THR A 16 5.33 -17.31 6.15
CA THR A 16 5.92 -18.58 5.70
C THR A 16 6.34 -19.47 6.87
N THR A 17 6.13 -20.78 6.75
CA THR A 17 6.51 -21.78 7.75
C THR A 17 7.42 -22.83 7.14
N PHE A 18 8.31 -23.41 7.95
CA PHE A 18 9.17 -24.50 7.47
C PHE A 18 8.36 -25.73 7.06
N ALA A 19 7.22 -25.99 7.72
CA ALA A 19 6.27 -27.03 7.34
C ALA A 19 5.77 -26.83 5.91
N LYS A 20 5.39 -25.59 5.55
CA LYS A 20 4.98 -25.28 4.18
C LYS A 20 6.11 -25.47 3.19
N MET A 21 7.33 -25.07 3.54
CA MET A 21 8.50 -25.26 2.68
C MET A 21 8.77 -26.74 2.38
N VAL A 22 8.64 -27.61 3.38
CA VAL A 22 8.75 -29.06 3.18
C VAL A 22 7.63 -29.58 2.28
N CYS A 23 6.38 -29.18 2.52
CA CYS A 23 5.24 -29.55 1.68
C CYS A 23 5.42 -29.12 0.21
N ALA A 24 5.85 -27.87 -0.02
CA ALA A 24 6.03 -27.33 -1.36
C ALA A 24 7.18 -28.00 -2.14
N ASN A 25 8.15 -28.61 -1.45
CA ASN A 25 9.32 -29.23 -2.04
C ASN A 25 9.35 -30.77 -1.92
N SER A 26 8.24 -31.39 -1.48
CA SER A 26 8.13 -32.83 -1.32
C SER A 26 6.94 -33.37 -2.09
N LEU A 27 7.19 -34.32 -2.99
CA LEU A 27 6.15 -35.01 -3.77
C LEU A 27 5.25 -35.91 -2.91
N TYR A 28 5.71 -36.28 -1.71
CA TYR A 28 5.05 -37.29 -0.88
C TYR A 28 4.49 -36.74 0.44
N ALA A 29 4.87 -35.51 0.82
CA ALA A 29 4.33 -34.89 2.02
C ALA A 29 2.89 -34.42 1.75
N GLN A 30 1.91 -35.16 2.26
CA GLN A 30 0.49 -34.77 2.22
C GLN A 30 0.04 -34.14 3.53
N LYS A 31 0.62 -34.59 4.65
CA LYS A 31 0.38 -34.07 5.99
C LYS A 31 1.70 -33.85 6.71
N ILE A 32 1.77 -32.78 7.50
CA ILE A 32 2.93 -32.44 8.32
C ILE A 32 2.49 -31.64 9.54
N GLN A 33 3.25 -31.73 10.63
CA GLN A 33 3.06 -30.89 11.80
C GLN A 33 3.50 -29.43 11.52
N PRO A 34 2.77 -28.40 12.00
CA PRO A 34 3.12 -27.00 11.77
C PRO A 34 4.53 -26.63 12.28
N ASN A 35 4.90 -27.12 13.46
CA ASN A 35 6.21 -26.89 14.06
C ASN A 35 7.11 -28.10 13.81
N VAL A 36 7.76 -28.13 12.64
CA VAL A 36 8.53 -29.30 12.13
C VAL A 36 9.63 -29.77 13.08
N PHE A 37 10.26 -28.87 13.83
CA PHE A 37 11.33 -29.22 14.77
C PHE A 37 10.83 -29.72 16.14
N LEU A 38 9.53 -29.63 16.40
CA LEU A 38 8.91 -30.19 17.58
C LEU A 38 8.32 -31.57 17.25
N MET A 39 8.27 -32.42 18.26
CA MET A 39 7.58 -33.70 18.14
C MET A 39 6.08 -33.43 17.86
N PRO A 40 5.44 -34.18 16.94
CA PRO A 40 4.01 -34.07 16.74
C PRO A 40 3.23 -34.57 17.95
N ASP A 41 2.10 -33.92 18.24
CA ASP A 41 1.17 -34.27 19.30
C ASP A 41 -0.27 -33.89 18.89
N ASP A 42 -1.28 -34.51 19.49
CA ASP A 42 -2.67 -34.34 19.05
C ASP A 42 -3.32 -33.02 19.50
N LEU A 43 -2.65 -32.21 20.34
CA LEU A 43 -3.23 -31.00 20.93
C LEU A 43 -2.69 -29.73 20.29
N THR A 44 -1.36 -29.61 20.14
CA THR A 44 -0.70 -28.35 19.78
C THR A 44 0.11 -28.42 18.49
N ASN A 45 0.48 -29.62 18.04
CA ASN A 45 1.33 -29.82 16.87
C ASN A 45 0.89 -31.02 16.02
N ALA A 46 -0.42 -31.18 15.86
CA ALA A 46 -0.99 -32.31 15.12
C ALA A 46 -0.65 -32.19 13.62
N PRO A 47 -0.37 -33.31 12.92
CA PRO A 47 -0.21 -33.28 11.48
C PRO A 47 -1.47 -32.77 10.76
N THR A 48 -1.31 -31.66 10.05
CA THR A 48 -2.36 -31.00 9.24
C THR A 48 -2.10 -31.23 7.76
N SER A 49 -3.12 -31.06 6.92
CA SER A 49 -2.95 -31.16 5.46
C SER A 49 -2.01 -30.05 4.97
N CYS A 50 -1.12 -30.39 4.04
CA CYS A 50 -0.26 -29.39 3.39
C CYS A 50 -1.05 -28.27 2.69
N SER A 51 -2.32 -28.53 2.30
CA SER A 51 -3.24 -27.53 1.73
C SER A 51 -3.79 -26.53 2.75
N GLU A 52 -3.75 -26.87 4.04
CA GLU A 52 -4.22 -26.02 5.14
C GLU A 52 -3.12 -25.07 5.64
N LEU A 53 -1.86 -25.33 5.26
CA LEU A 53 -0.73 -24.47 5.59
C LEU A 53 -0.72 -23.22 4.70
N PRO A 54 -0.45 -22.03 5.28
CA PRO A 54 -0.49 -20.77 4.55
C PRO A 54 0.55 -20.70 3.43
N ASP A 55 0.11 -20.30 2.24
CA ASP A 55 0.98 -19.99 1.09
C ASP A 55 1.50 -18.56 1.15
N ALA A 56 2.70 -18.34 0.62
CA ALA A 56 3.25 -17.00 0.38
C ALA A 56 2.64 -16.40 -0.88
N ASP A 57 2.11 -15.18 -0.80
CA ASP A 57 1.65 -14.43 -1.96
C ASP A 57 2.84 -13.74 -2.66
N LEU A 58 3.31 -14.35 -3.77
CA LEU A 58 4.42 -13.82 -4.56
C LEU A 58 4.02 -12.69 -5.51
N PHE A 59 2.73 -12.34 -5.64
CA PHE A 59 2.31 -11.23 -6.49
C PHE A 59 2.85 -9.88 -6.00
N LEU A 60 3.23 -9.78 -4.73
CA LEU A 60 3.86 -8.59 -4.15
C LEU A 60 5.30 -8.33 -4.64
N TRP A 61 5.93 -9.32 -5.27
CA TRP A 61 7.27 -9.18 -5.87
C TRP A 61 7.24 -8.92 -7.37
N LEU A 62 6.05 -8.83 -7.97
CA LEU A 62 5.93 -8.48 -9.37
C LEU A 62 6.37 -7.04 -9.60
N GLU A 63 7.46 -6.87 -10.34
CA GLU A 63 7.88 -5.57 -10.84
C GLU A 63 6.88 -5.07 -11.88
N ARG A 64 6.17 -3.99 -11.56
CA ARG A 64 5.23 -3.35 -12.48
C ARG A 64 5.89 -2.15 -13.15
N GLU A 65 5.55 -1.92 -14.41
CA GLU A 65 5.96 -0.69 -15.12
C GLU A 65 5.08 0.52 -14.75
N TYR A 66 4.12 0.33 -13.85
CA TYR A 66 3.20 1.36 -13.41
C TYR A 66 2.71 1.10 -11.98
N CYS A 67 2.29 2.18 -11.33
CA CYS A 67 1.64 2.20 -10.03
C CYS A 67 0.18 2.64 -10.21
N ILE A 68 -0.73 2.13 -9.36
CA ILE A 68 -2.12 2.60 -9.29
C ILE A 68 -2.30 3.30 -7.93
N VAL A 69 -2.63 4.60 -7.96
CA VAL A 69 -2.91 5.40 -6.75
C VAL A 69 -4.22 6.13 -6.95
N ASP A 70 -5.19 5.92 -6.06
CA ASP A 70 -6.53 6.53 -6.13
C ASP A 70 -7.14 6.41 -7.54
N HIS A 71 -7.18 5.18 -8.05
CA HIS A 71 -7.65 4.82 -9.41
C HIS A 71 -6.90 5.45 -10.59
N ARG A 72 -5.76 6.12 -10.35
CA ARG A 72 -4.92 6.71 -11.41
C ARG A 72 -3.69 5.86 -11.67
N VAL A 73 -3.38 5.65 -12.95
CA VAL A 73 -2.16 4.98 -13.39
C VAL A 73 -1.01 5.97 -13.50
N ILE A 74 0.12 5.66 -12.86
CA ILE A 74 1.38 6.41 -12.93
C ILE A 74 2.45 5.48 -13.47
N ASN A 75 3.01 5.76 -14.65
CA ASN A 75 4.09 4.93 -15.20
C ASN A 75 5.37 5.10 -14.37
N ARG A 76 6.21 4.06 -14.34
CA ARG A 76 7.48 4.05 -13.61
C ARG A 76 8.36 5.24 -14.02
N GLY A 77 8.95 5.90 -13.04
CA GLY A 77 9.75 7.12 -13.20
C GLY A 77 8.94 8.39 -13.49
N LYS A 78 7.60 8.33 -13.45
CA LYS A 78 6.73 9.51 -13.62
C LYS A 78 6.12 9.94 -12.30
N THR A 79 5.86 11.24 -12.20
CA THR A 79 5.18 11.88 -11.09
C THR A 79 3.83 12.40 -11.55
N LYS A 80 2.79 12.24 -10.74
CA LYS A 80 1.47 12.81 -10.97
C LYS A 80 0.92 13.45 -9.69
N ARG A 81 0.20 14.55 -9.85
CA ARG A 81 -0.58 15.20 -8.79
C ARG A 81 -1.88 14.42 -8.62
N ILE A 82 -2.07 13.78 -7.47
CA ILE A 82 -3.19 12.86 -7.20
C ILE A 82 -4.34 13.59 -6.53
N THR A 83 -4.01 14.52 -5.64
CA THR A 83 -4.92 15.52 -5.09
C THR A 83 -4.30 16.90 -5.26
N PRO A 84 -5.04 18.00 -5.07
CA PRO A 84 -4.49 19.35 -5.27
C PRO A 84 -3.24 19.65 -4.43
N CYS A 85 -2.98 18.99 -3.30
CA CYS A 85 -1.77 19.21 -2.50
C CYS A 85 -0.94 17.95 -2.24
N VAL A 86 -1.16 16.87 -2.99
CA VAL A 86 -0.34 15.64 -2.92
C VAL A 86 0.11 15.20 -4.31
N THR A 87 1.41 14.93 -4.43
CA THR A 87 2.02 14.35 -5.64
C THR A 87 2.62 12.99 -5.32
N CYS A 88 2.47 12.05 -6.24
CA CYS A 88 3.06 10.73 -6.14
C CYS A 88 3.98 10.43 -7.32
N THR A 89 5.14 9.85 -7.03
CA THR A 89 6.10 9.35 -8.01
C THR A 89 6.06 7.84 -8.01
N CYS A 90 5.93 7.22 -9.18
CA CYS A 90 6.03 5.76 -9.27
C CYS A 90 7.50 5.36 -9.40
N THR A 91 8.05 4.72 -8.37
CA THR A 91 9.43 4.21 -8.34
C THR A 91 9.43 2.71 -8.67
N SER A 92 10.61 2.08 -8.69
CA SER A 92 10.72 0.60 -8.72
C SER A 92 10.16 -0.07 -7.47
N GLU A 93 10.04 0.70 -6.40
CA GLU A 93 9.62 0.27 -5.07
C GLU A 93 8.11 0.44 -4.85
N GLY A 94 7.44 1.20 -5.71
CA GLY A 94 6.00 1.48 -5.62
C GLY A 94 5.71 2.99 -5.72
N PRO A 95 4.47 3.41 -5.42
CA PRO A 95 4.12 4.83 -5.41
C PRO A 95 4.65 5.52 -4.14
N GLU A 96 5.49 6.53 -4.32
CA GLU A 96 6.00 7.38 -3.26
C GLU A 96 5.24 8.72 -3.29
N CYS A 97 4.40 8.97 -2.28
CA CYS A 97 3.49 10.11 -2.23
C CYS A 97 3.90 11.11 -1.15
N HIS A 98 3.96 12.38 -1.52
CA HIS A 98 4.34 13.48 -0.63
C HIS A 98 3.41 14.67 -0.77
N SER A 99 3.23 15.39 0.34
CA SER A 99 2.59 16.69 0.33
C SER A 99 3.47 17.71 -0.38
N ILE A 100 2.85 18.59 -1.17
CA ILE A 100 3.53 19.75 -1.73
C ILE A 100 3.28 20.97 -0.85
N VAL A 101 4.26 21.85 -0.77
CA VAL A 101 4.12 23.15 -0.11
C VAL A 101 3.41 24.11 -1.06
N ILE A 102 2.40 24.82 -0.55
CA ILE A 102 1.60 25.77 -1.30
C ILE A 102 2.01 27.18 -0.89
N ASP A 103 2.74 27.86 -1.76
CA ASP A 103 3.17 29.25 -1.53
C ASP A 103 1.99 30.23 -1.58
N ARG A 104 1.05 29.97 -2.49
CA ARG A 104 -0.05 30.89 -2.83
C ARG A 104 -1.37 30.18 -3.00
N CYS A 105 -2.18 30.24 -1.95
CA CYS A 105 -3.51 29.62 -1.91
C CYS A 105 -4.52 30.26 -2.88
N ASP A 106 -4.32 31.51 -3.29
CA ASP A 106 -5.09 32.17 -4.36
C ASP A 106 -4.91 31.43 -5.70
N ARG A 107 -3.68 31.17 -6.11
CA ARG A 107 -3.38 30.42 -7.35
C ARG A 107 -3.91 29.00 -7.31
N LEU A 108 -3.78 28.33 -6.16
CA LEU A 108 -4.31 26.98 -5.99
C LEU A 108 -5.83 26.93 -6.25
N LEU A 109 -6.56 27.94 -5.76
CA LEU A 109 -8.02 28.03 -5.93
C LEU A 109 -8.44 28.57 -7.32
N GLU A 110 -7.51 29.07 -8.11
CA GLU A 110 -7.70 29.37 -9.53
C GLU A 110 -7.45 28.12 -10.40
N GLU A 111 -6.49 27.27 -10.01
CA GLU A 111 -6.12 26.04 -10.73
C GLU A 111 -7.09 24.86 -10.44
N PHE A 112 -7.62 24.76 -9.23
CA PHE A 112 -8.51 23.67 -8.82
C PHE A 112 -9.87 24.14 -8.34
N LEU A 113 -10.87 23.26 -8.50
CA LEU A 113 -12.19 23.48 -7.91
C LEU A 113 -12.10 23.52 -6.39
N VAL A 114 -12.75 24.50 -5.78
CA VAL A 114 -12.77 24.67 -4.32
C VAL A 114 -13.25 23.42 -3.58
N VAL A 115 -14.15 22.64 -4.19
CA VAL A 115 -14.66 21.37 -3.62
C VAL A 115 -13.58 20.29 -3.55
N ASP A 116 -12.65 20.26 -4.51
CA ASP A 116 -11.57 19.27 -4.53
C ASP A 116 -10.44 19.70 -3.58
N VAL A 117 -10.14 21.00 -3.53
CA VAL A 117 -9.20 21.57 -2.55
C VAL A 117 -9.70 21.39 -1.11
N ALA A 118 -11.01 21.48 -0.89
CA ALA A 118 -11.62 21.27 0.43
C ALA A 118 -11.65 19.80 0.87
N LYS A 119 -11.61 18.84 -0.06
CA LYS A 119 -11.50 17.41 0.25
C LYS A 119 -10.08 16.98 0.57
N ASP A 120 -9.09 17.76 0.16
CA ASP A 120 -7.68 17.49 0.42
C ASP A 120 -7.27 18.05 1.81
N PRO A 121 -6.99 17.20 2.81
CA PRO A 121 -6.64 17.66 4.15
C PRO A 121 -5.33 18.46 4.17
N VAL A 122 -4.36 18.13 3.30
CA VAL A 122 -3.09 18.86 3.19
C VAL A 122 -3.36 20.28 2.69
N CYS A 123 -4.21 20.43 1.67
CA CYS A 123 -4.62 21.75 1.20
C CYS A 123 -5.37 22.54 2.27
N VAL A 124 -6.29 21.89 2.99
CA VAL A 124 -7.08 22.55 4.04
C VAL A 124 -6.19 23.05 5.16
N ILE A 125 -5.14 22.32 5.52
CA ILE A 125 -4.15 22.76 6.52
C ILE A 125 -3.43 24.03 6.04
N GLN A 126 -2.92 24.03 4.80
CA GLN A 126 -2.11 25.15 4.27
C GLN A 126 -2.96 26.38 3.88
N CYS A 127 -4.20 26.17 3.43
CA CYS A 127 -5.04 27.20 2.80
C CYS A 127 -6.39 27.46 3.51
N SER A 128 -6.53 27.04 4.77
CA SER A 128 -7.79 27.03 5.54
C SER A 128 -8.67 28.27 5.39
N GLN A 129 -8.10 29.48 5.46
CA GLN A 129 -8.85 30.74 5.44
C GLN A 129 -9.51 31.00 4.07
N LEU A 130 -8.75 30.83 2.98
CA LEU A 130 -9.22 31.08 1.63
C LEU A 130 -10.22 30.02 1.18
N VAL A 131 -10.00 28.75 1.55
CA VAL A 131 -10.96 27.66 1.29
C VAL A 131 -12.31 27.94 1.96
N LYS A 132 -12.32 28.30 3.25
CA LYS A 132 -13.56 28.66 3.98
C LYS A 132 -14.30 29.82 3.32
N LYS A 133 -13.58 30.89 2.97
CA LYS A 133 -14.15 32.07 2.30
C LYS A 133 -14.80 31.71 0.96
N ARG A 134 -14.14 30.87 0.16
CA ARG A 134 -14.61 30.51 -1.19
C ARG A 134 -15.79 29.55 -1.17
N LEU A 135 -15.81 28.59 -0.23
CA LEU A 135 -16.98 27.74 0.00
C LEU A 135 -18.20 28.57 0.41
N ALA A 136 -18.05 29.49 1.37
CA ALA A 136 -19.15 30.35 1.81
C ALA A 136 -19.71 31.24 0.68
N ALA A 137 -18.86 31.66 -0.26
CA ALA A 137 -19.29 32.39 -1.45
C ALA A 137 -20.04 31.50 -2.46
N THR A 138 -19.70 30.21 -2.53
CA THR A 138 -20.33 29.25 -3.46
C THR A 138 -21.74 28.88 -2.99
N TYR A 139 -21.97 28.74 -1.67
CA TYR A 139 -23.29 28.45 -1.09
C TYR A 139 -24.23 29.67 -0.99
N LYS A 140 -23.74 30.87 -1.30
CA LYS A 140 -24.53 32.11 -1.34
C LYS A 140 -24.92 32.54 -2.77
N SER A 141 -24.46 31.80 -3.78
CA SER A 141 -24.81 31.98 -5.19
C SER A 141 -25.85 30.96 -5.62
#